data_AF-A0A2S6AMI2-F1
#
_entry.id   AF-A0A2S6AMI2-F1
#
_cell.length_a   1.000
_cell.length_b   1.000
_cell.length_c   1.000
_cell.angle_alpha   90.00
_cell.angle_beta   90.00
_cell.angle_gamma   90.00
#
_symmetry.space_group_name_H-M   'P 1'
#
loop_
_entity.id
_entity.type
_entity.pdbx_description
1 polymer ?
#
loop_
_entity_poly.entity_id
_entity_poly.type
_entity_poly.pdbx_seq_one_letter_code
_entity_poly.pdbx_strand_id
1 'polypeptide(L)'
;MSDTLHFANLSRGLLCEHLHSIDPSSMRFCRIQSTSCQQKRWSDIVTGAGPELLMALARGVPVRVHDVSERNRETRAMWQGVAFLRRACETVWGLPTTPVLGRGGASMQAHFDHAIRNLAARDRRQIRYYRPHVRTTQLHIESCWRTTNERPASTHRHTATLTQHTRSCAHAQLLSAHRERPVHPDLYATAHDTPSPLPCA
;
A
#
# COMPACT_ATOMS: atom_id res chain seq x y z
N MET A 1 0.05 -22.82 11.63
CA MET A 1 -0.19 -21.97 10.44
C MET A 1 -1.33 -21.05 10.82
N SER A 2 -1.21 -19.73 10.64
CA SER A 2 -2.32 -18.82 10.94
C SER A 2 -3.38 -18.97 9.85
N ASP A 3 -4.63 -19.20 10.25
CA ASP A 3 -5.74 -19.27 9.31
C ASP A 3 -5.92 -17.93 8.59
N THR A 4 -6.25 -18.00 7.30
CA THR A 4 -6.53 -16.81 6.49
C THR A 4 -7.90 -16.26 6.86
N LEU A 5 -8.00 -14.95 7.06
CA LEU A 5 -9.29 -14.28 7.24
C LEU A 5 -9.85 -13.83 5.89
N HIS A 6 -11.14 -14.09 5.70
CA HIS A 6 -11.84 -13.80 4.47
C HIS A 6 -12.76 -12.60 4.68
N PHE A 7 -12.63 -11.58 3.83
CA PHE A 7 -13.45 -10.37 3.90
C PHE A 7 -14.35 -10.27 2.67
N ALA A 8 -15.66 -10.41 2.83
CA ALA A 8 -16.61 -10.13 1.77
C ALA A 8 -16.79 -8.61 1.62
N ASN A 9 -16.47 -8.06 0.46
CA ASN A 9 -16.63 -6.64 0.19
C ASN A 9 -18.11 -6.30 -0.05
N LEU A 10 -18.70 -5.42 0.75
CA LEU A 10 -20.13 -5.08 0.72
C LEU A 10 -20.57 -4.23 -0.49
N SER A 11 -19.77 -4.16 -1.57
CA SER A 11 -20.24 -3.67 -2.88
C SER A 11 -20.85 -4.79 -3.71
N ARG A 12 -20.09 -5.86 -3.96
CA ARG A 12 -20.52 -7.02 -4.76
C ARG A 12 -19.92 -8.34 -4.27
N GLY A 13 -19.08 -8.32 -3.23
CA GLY A 13 -18.42 -9.51 -2.67
C GLY A 13 -19.39 -10.58 -2.19
N LEU A 14 -20.56 -10.21 -1.67
CA LEU A 14 -21.59 -11.18 -1.29
C LEU A 14 -22.12 -12.02 -2.47
N LEU A 15 -21.87 -11.60 -3.71
CA LEU A 15 -22.25 -12.33 -4.93
C LEU A 15 -21.17 -13.33 -5.38
N CYS A 16 -20.05 -13.44 -4.66
CA CYS A 16 -19.03 -14.45 -4.95
C CYS A 16 -19.53 -15.84 -4.52
N GLU A 17 -19.77 -16.73 -5.48
CA GLU A 17 -20.30 -18.08 -5.23
C GLU A 17 -19.42 -18.91 -4.29
N HIS A 18 -18.10 -18.72 -4.35
CA HIS A 18 -17.15 -19.44 -3.50
C HIS A 18 -17.16 -19.00 -2.04
N LEU A 19 -17.96 -17.99 -1.65
CA LEU A 19 -18.10 -17.66 -0.24
C LEU A 19 -18.81 -18.76 0.56
N HIS A 20 -19.65 -19.57 -0.08
CA HIS A 20 -20.37 -20.65 0.57
C HIS A 20 -19.47 -21.80 1.04
N SER A 21 -18.26 -21.94 0.48
CA SER A 21 -17.29 -22.95 0.89
C SER A 21 -16.29 -22.46 1.94
N ILE A 22 -16.36 -21.18 2.31
CA ILE A 22 -15.52 -20.60 3.36
C ILE A 22 -16.18 -20.81 4.70
N ASP A 23 -15.40 -21.25 5.70
CA ASP A 23 -15.88 -21.38 7.07
C ASP A 23 -16.45 -20.04 7.57
N PRO A 24 -17.74 -20.00 7.99
CA PRO A 24 -18.36 -18.78 8.53
C PRO A 24 -17.57 -18.15 9.67
N SER A 25 -16.85 -18.93 10.48
CA SER A 25 -16.06 -18.42 11.60
C SER A 25 -14.88 -17.55 11.16
N SER A 26 -14.42 -17.71 9.92
CA SER A 26 -13.33 -16.97 9.28
C SER A 26 -13.80 -15.80 8.40
N MET A 27 -15.13 -15.67 8.20
CA MET A 27 -15.74 -14.65 7.34
C MET A 27 -15.94 -13.34 8.09
N ARG A 28 -15.49 -12.24 7.51
CA ARG A 28 -15.65 -10.86 7.97
C ARG A 28 -16.13 -9.99 6.81
N PHE A 29 -16.40 -8.72 7.09
CA PHE A 29 -16.94 -7.79 6.09
C PHE A 29 -16.14 -6.49 6.06
N CYS A 30 -16.03 -5.93 4.87
CA CYS A 30 -15.51 -4.58 4.66
C CYS A 30 -16.28 -3.90 3.54
N ARG A 31 -16.05 -2.61 3.32
CA ARG A 31 -16.72 -1.84 2.27
C ARG A 31 -15.73 -0.96 1.52
N ILE A 32 -15.08 -1.53 0.52
CA ILE A 32 -14.20 -0.82 -0.41
C ILE A 32 -14.96 -0.61 -1.72
N GLN A 33 -15.41 0.61 -2.00
CA GLN A 33 -16.24 0.88 -3.17
C GLN A 33 -15.41 1.27 -4.40
N SER A 34 -15.71 0.66 -5.55
CA SER A 34 -15.10 1.02 -6.83
C SER A 34 -15.34 2.50 -7.19
N THR A 35 -16.50 3.05 -6.83
CA THR A 35 -16.83 4.48 -7.05
C THR A 35 -15.92 5.41 -6.25
N SER A 36 -15.64 5.10 -4.98
CA SER A 36 -14.69 5.88 -4.17
C SER A 36 -13.28 5.81 -4.76
N CYS A 37 -12.86 4.66 -5.29
CA CYS A 37 -11.58 4.53 -5.99
C CYS A 37 -11.54 5.37 -7.28
N GLN A 38 -12.63 5.39 -8.06
CA GLN A 38 -12.74 6.18 -9.28
C GLN A 38 -12.70 7.69 -8.99
N GLN A 39 -13.40 8.12 -7.95
CA GLN A 39 -13.46 9.51 -7.50
C GLN A 39 -12.26 9.93 -6.64
N LYS A 40 -11.28 9.04 -6.40
CA LYS A 40 -10.11 9.27 -5.55
C LYS A 40 -10.48 9.70 -4.12
N ARG A 41 -11.62 9.23 -3.61
CA ARG A 41 -12.10 9.46 -2.24
C ARG A 41 -11.41 8.51 -1.27
N TRP A 42 -10.11 8.71 -1.06
CA TRP A 42 -9.27 7.80 -0.29
C TRP A 42 -9.67 7.66 1.18
N SER A 43 -10.22 8.71 1.78
CA SER A 43 -10.81 8.70 3.12
C SER A 43 -11.92 7.66 3.28
N ASP A 44 -12.77 7.52 2.25
CA ASP A 44 -13.83 6.49 2.26
C ASP A 44 -13.23 5.08 2.22
N ILE A 45 -12.11 4.88 1.52
CA ILE A 45 -11.44 3.58 1.44
C ILE A 45 -10.89 3.18 2.81
N VAL A 46 -10.27 4.12 3.53
CA VAL A 46 -9.76 3.89 4.90
C VAL A 46 -10.91 3.63 5.87
N THR A 47 -11.97 4.43 5.81
CA THR A 47 -13.14 4.28 6.67
C THR A 47 -13.84 2.95 6.41
N GLY A 48 -14.05 2.62 5.13
CA GLY A 48 -14.74 1.43 4.68
C GLY A 48 -13.95 0.13 4.87
N ALA A 49 -12.62 0.19 4.98
CA ALA A 49 -11.81 -0.95 5.42
C ALA A 49 -12.29 -1.45 6.81
N GLY A 50 -12.65 -0.53 7.69
CA GLY A 50 -13.17 -0.84 9.02
C GLY A 50 -12.11 -1.32 10.01
N PRO A 51 -12.48 -1.45 11.30
CA PRO A 51 -11.55 -1.78 12.36
C PRO A 51 -11.02 -3.21 12.28
N GLU A 52 -11.86 -4.17 11.89
CA GLU A 52 -11.47 -5.59 11.84
C GLU A 52 -10.39 -5.87 10.80
N LEU A 53 -10.52 -5.29 9.60
CA LEU A 53 -9.52 -5.43 8.55
C LEU A 53 -8.19 -4.81 8.96
N LEU A 54 -8.21 -3.58 9.48
CA LEU A 54 -7.00 -2.90 9.93
C LEU A 54 -6.30 -3.65 11.06
N MET A 55 -7.05 -4.19 12.02
CA MET A 55 -6.51 -5.00 13.10
C MET A 55 -5.93 -6.34 12.60
N ALA A 56 -6.61 -7.02 11.68
CA ALA A 56 -6.10 -8.26 11.07
C ALA A 56 -4.75 -8.03 10.37
N LEU A 57 -4.65 -6.94 9.59
CA LEU A 57 -3.42 -6.54 8.92
C LEU A 57 -2.30 -6.21 9.90
N ALA A 58 -2.58 -5.43 10.96
CA ALA A 58 -1.59 -5.10 11.98
C ALA A 58 -1.05 -6.37 12.65
N ARG A 59 -1.92 -7.33 12.97
CA ARG A 59 -1.52 -8.61 13.57
C ARG A 59 -0.76 -9.54 12.61
N GLY A 60 -0.61 -9.19 11.33
CA GLY A 60 0.04 -10.04 10.34
C GLY A 60 -0.80 -11.24 9.90
N VAL A 61 -2.11 -11.21 10.14
CA VAL A 61 -3.00 -12.29 9.71
C VAL A 61 -3.15 -12.21 8.19
N PRO A 62 -2.99 -13.31 7.44
CA PRO A 62 -3.27 -13.31 6.01
C PRO A 62 -4.74 -12.94 5.76
N VAL A 63 -4.97 -11.98 4.88
CA VAL A 63 -6.30 -11.50 4.53
C VAL A 63 -6.57 -11.68 3.04
N ARG A 64 -7.76 -12.19 2.72
CA ARG A 64 -8.28 -12.24 1.36
C ARG A 64 -9.58 -11.45 1.25
N VAL A 65 -9.63 -10.44 0.40
CA VAL A 65 -10.82 -9.61 0.17
C VAL A 65 -11.53 -10.07 -1.10
N HIS A 66 -12.82 -10.37 -0.99
CA HIS A 66 -13.63 -10.95 -2.06
C HIS A 66 -14.55 -9.89 -2.69
N ASP A 67 -14.52 -9.76 -4.01
CA ASP A 67 -15.40 -8.87 -4.77
C ASP A 67 -15.52 -9.33 -6.22
N VAL A 68 -16.74 -9.39 -6.78
CA VAL A 68 -16.95 -9.85 -8.16
C VAL A 68 -17.27 -8.70 -9.12
N SER A 69 -16.76 -8.80 -10.35
CA SER A 69 -17.07 -7.88 -11.44
C SER A 69 -18.03 -8.51 -12.45
N GLU A 70 -18.93 -7.69 -12.99
CA GLU A 70 -19.74 -8.05 -14.16
C GLU A 70 -18.92 -8.20 -15.45
N ARG A 71 -17.70 -7.63 -15.50
CA ARG A 71 -16.89 -7.56 -16.73
C ARG A 71 -15.77 -8.60 -16.80
N ASN A 72 -15.91 -9.72 -16.09
CA ASN A 72 -14.92 -10.81 -15.96
C ASN A 72 -13.46 -10.31 -15.80
N ARG A 73 -13.28 -9.30 -14.95
CA ARG A 73 -11.97 -8.68 -14.67
C ARG A 73 -11.94 -8.17 -13.24
N GLU A 74 -10.76 -8.01 -12.67
CA GLU A 74 -10.61 -7.49 -11.31
C GLU A 74 -11.31 -6.12 -11.14
N THR A 75 -12.10 -5.99 -10.07
CA THR A 75 -12.82 -4.75 -9.76
C THR A 75 -11.84 -3.65 -9.34
N ARG A 76 -12.25 -2.39 -9.50
CA ARG A 76 -11.42 -1.26 -9.09
C ARG A 76 -11.19 -1.23 -7.57
N ALA A 77 -12.20 -1.64 -6.80
CA ALA A 77 -12.07 -1.85 -5.37
C ALA A 77 -10.89 -2.78 -5.03
N MET A 78 -10.73 -3.88 -5.79
CA MET A 78 -9.64 -4.82 -5.58
C MET A 78 -8.28 -4.27 -6.06
N TRP A 79 -8.09 -4.05 -7.36
CA TRP A 79 -6.74 -3.71 -7.86
C TRP A 79 -6.25 -2.32 -7.40
N GLN A 80 -7.16 -1.38 -7.14
CA GLN A 80 -6.81 -0.02 -6.72
C GLN A 80 -7.03 0.20 -5.23
N GLY A 81 -8.21 -0.16 -4.71
CA GLY A 81 -8.60 0.10 -3.32
C GLY A 81 -7.80 -0.73 -2.31
N VAL A 82 -7.73 -2.05 -2.49
CA VAL A 82 -6.93 -2.94 -1.62
C VAL A 82 -5.45 -2.59 -1.70
N ALA A 83 -4.94 -2.31 -2.91
CA ALA A 83 -3.56 -1.90 -3.10
C ALA A 83 -3.23 -0.57 -2.40
N PHE A 84 -4.15 0.41 -2.45
CA PHE A 84 -4.03 1.67 -1.71
C PHE A 84 -4.01 1.42 -0.20
N LEU A 85 -4.92 0.58 0.31
CA LEU A 85 -4.99 0.25 1.74
C LEU A 85 -3.69 -0.39 2.23
N ARG A 86 -3.14 -1.36 1.48
CA ARG A 86 -1.84 -1.97 1.78
C ARG A 86 -0.75 -0.90 1.88
N ARG A 87 -0.59 -0.08 0.84
CA ARG A 87 0.43 0.98 0.79
C ARG A 87 0.26 1.97 1.95
N ALA A 88 -0.97 2.38 2.25
CA ALA A 88 -1.27 3.30 3.34
C ALA A 88 -0.86 2.73 4.70
N CYS A 89 -1.15 1.45 4.95
CA CYS A 89 -0.74 0.77 6.17
C CYS A 89 0.78 0.61 6.25
N GLU A 90 1.44 0.16 5.17
CA GLU A 90 2.90 0.04 5.10
C GLU A 90 3.58 1.38 5.43
N THR A 91 3.14 2.47 4.79
CA THR A 91 3.68 3.81 4.99
C THR A 91 3.42 4.34 6.41
N VAL A 92 2.19 4.23 6.92
CA VAL A 92 1.84 4.81 8.24
C VAL A 92 2.44 4.01 9.40
N TRP A 93 2.61 2.70 9.25
CA TRP A 93 3.20 1.84 10.27
C TRP A 93 4.72 1.79 10.22
N GLY A 94 5.33 2.21 9.10
CA GLY A 94 6.79 2.20 8.90
C GLY A 94 7.31 0.83 8.49
N LEU A 95 6.51 0.08 7.72
CA LEU A 95 6.90 -1.22 7.17
C LEU A 95 7.59 -1.05 5.81
N PRO A 96 8.39 -2.04 5.38
CA PRO A 96 8.87 -2.13 4.01
C PRO A 96 7.71 -2.02 3.02
N THR A 97 7.89 -1.17 2.02
CA THR A 97 6.79 -0.90 1.09
C THR A 97 6.81 -1.85 -0.10
N THR A 98 5.67 -2.44 -0.42
CA THR A 98 5.53 -3.32 -1.59
C THR A 98 5.27 -2.49 -2.85
N PRO A 99 5.91 -2.81 -4.00
CA PRO A 99 5.60 -2.15 -5.26
C PRO A 99 4.11 -2.22 -5.59
N VAL A 100 3.57 -1.09 -6.05
CA VAL A 100 2.17 -0.98 -6.47
C VAL A 100 2.14 -0.75 -7.96
N LEU A 101 1.59 -1.72 -8.69
CA LEU A 101 1.39 -1.65 -10.13
C LEU A 101 -0.09 -1.37 -10.41
N GLY A 102 -0.34 -0.42 -11.30
CA GLY A 102 -1.65 -0.15 -11.86
C GLY A 102 -1.97 -1.09 -13.01
N ARG A 103 -3.15 -0.89 -13.59
CA ARG A 103 -3.54 -1.60 -14.81
C ARG A 103 -2.55 -1.29 -15.93
N GLY A 104 -2.05 -2.33 -16.61
CA GLY A 104 -1.03 -2.19 -17.66
C GLY A 104 0.41 -2.10 -17.15
N GLY A 105 0.66 -2.33 -15.85
CA GLY A 105 2.02 -2.42 -15.29
C GLY A 105 2.66 -1.09 -14.91
N ALA A 106 2.00 0.03 -15.15
CA ALA A 106 2.50 1.34 -14.74
C ALA A 106 2.56 1.45 -13.20
N SER A 107 3.66 1.98 -12.67
CA SER A 107 3.81 2.19 -11.22
C SER A 107 2.79 3.22 -10.71
N MET A 108 2.12 2.89 -9.59
CA MET A 108 1.22 3.82 -8.88
C MET A 108 1.80 4.36 -7.58
N GLN A 109 3.07 4.08 -7.28
CA GLN A 109 3.67 4.42 -5.99
C GLN A 109 3.59 5.93 -5.69
N ALA A 110 4.08 6.77 -6.62
CA ALA A 110 4.06 8.22 -6.45
C ALA A 110 2.64 8.77 -6.26
N HIS A 111 1.67 8.20 -7.00
CA HIS A 111 0.27 8.57 -6.88
C HIS A 111 -0.29 8.24 -5.49
N PHE A 112 -0.04 7.04 -4.98
CA PHE A 112 -0.49 6.62 -3.66
C PHE A 112 0.23 7.34 -2.54
N ASP A 113 1.52 7.60 -2.66
CA ASP A 113 2.27 8.37 -1.66
C ASP A 113 1.74 9.79 -1.53
N HIS A 114 1.42 10.43 -2.67
CA HIS A 114 0.75 11.73 -2.68
C HIS A 114 -0.64 11.65 -2.02
N ALA A 115 -1.44 10.64 -2.35
CA ALA A 115 -2.76 10.43 -1.75
C ALA A 115 -2.68 10.21 -0.22
N ILE A 116 -1.73 9.40 0.25
CA ILE A 116 -1.51 9.14 1.68
C ILE A 116 -1.04 10.40 2.39
N ARG A 117 -0.14 11.19 1.80
CA ARG A 117 0.26 12.50 2.37
C ARG A 117 -0.90 13.47 2.48
N ASN A 118 -1.88 13.41 1.57
CA ASN A 118 -3.05 14.28 1.58
C ASN A 118 -4.30 13.70 2.29
N LEU A 119 -4.20 12.53 2.93
CA LEU A 119 -5.29 12.02 3.77
C LEU A 119 -5.61 13.00 4.90
N ALA A 120 -6.90 13.16 5.20
CA ALA A 120 -7.35 13.95 6.33
C ALA A 120 -6.70 13.44 7.63
N ALA A 121 -6.44 14.36 8.57
CA ALA A 121 -5.78 14.02 9.82
C ALA A 121 -6.52 12.92 10.61
N ARG A 122 -7.86 12.90 10.53
CA ARG A 122 -8.72 11.86 11.11
C ARG A 122 -8.38 10.47 10.55
N ASP A 123 -8.34 10.32 9.24
CA ASP A 123 -8.15 9.00 8.59
C ASP A 123 -6.74 8.47 8.84
N ARG A 124 -5.74 9.37 8.81
CA ARG A 124 -4.36 9.00 9.14
C ARG A 124 -4.24 8.56 10.59
N ARG A 125 -4.95 9.22 11.52
CA ARG A 125 -5.03 8.79 12.93
C ARG A 125 -5.68 7.42 13.06
N GLN A 126 -6.73 7.13 12.29
CA GLN A 126 -7.37 5.82 12.28
C GLN A 126 -6.40 4.70 11.89
N ILE A 127 -5.61 4.88 10.82
CA ILE A 127 -4.59 3.88 10.46
C ILE A 127 -3.53 3.78 11.55
N ARG A 128 -3.02 4.93 12.04
CA ARG A 128 -1.97 5.01 13.06
C ARG A 128 -2.38 4.35 14.38
N TYR A 129 -3.66 4.37 14.74
CA TYR A 129 -4.19 3.74 15.95
C TYR A 129 -3.77 2.27 16.08
N TYR A 130 -3.70 1.54 14.97
CA TYR A 130 -3.33 0.12 14.97
C TYR A 130 -1.82 -0.13 15.01
N ARG A 131 -0.97 0.91 14.92
CA ARG A 131 0.49 0.79 14.86
C ARG A 131 1.09 0.05 16.07
N PRO A 132 0.67 0.27 17.34
CA PRO A 132 1.20 -0.49 18.48
C PRO A 132 0.88 -1.98 18.44
N HIS A 133 -0.09 -2.39 17.63
CA HIS A 133 -0.50 -3.78 17.45
C HIS A 133 0.18 -4.47 16.27
N VAL A 134 1.10 -3.78 15.58
CA VAL A 134 1.82 -4.33 14.44
C VAL A 134 2.77 -5.43 14.90
N ARG A 135 2.51 -6.67 14.45
CA ARG A 135 3.29 -7.88 14.79
C ARG A 135 3.89 -8.56 13.57
N THR A 136 3.97 -7.84 12.45
CA THR A 136 4.47 -8.34 11.18
C THR A 136 5.46 -7.38 10.56
N THR A 137 6.36 -7.92 9.74
CA THR A 137 7.27 -7.15 8.87
C THR A 137 6.70 -6.97 7.48
N GLN A 138 5.66 -7.73 7.11
CA GLN A 138 5.03 -7.70 5.79
C GLN A 138 3.51 -7.86 5.89
N LEU A 139 2.76 -7.11 5.08
CA LEU A 139 1.31 -7.25 4.98
C LEU A 139 0.94 -8.31 3.95
N HIS A 140 0.13 -9.28 4.36
CA HIS A 140 -0.43 -10.31 3.51
C HIS A 140 -1.90 -9.99 3.23
N ILE A 141 -2.14 -9.19 2.20
CA ILE A 141 -3.49 -8.85 1.73
C ILE A 141 -3.61 -9.13 0.25
N GLU A 142 -4.60 -9.94 -0.11
CA GLU A 142 -4.86 -10.38 -1.48
C GLU A 142 -6.29 -10.03 -1.90
N SER A 143 -6.47 -9.70 -3.18
CA SER A 143 -7.78 -9.65 -3.79
C SER A 143 -8.20 -11.02 -4.32
N CYS A 144 -9.48 -11.33 -4.19
CA CYS A 144 -10.11 -12.51 -4.77
C CYS A 144 -11.32 -12.05 -5.56
N TRP A 145 -11.22 -12.13 -6.88
CA TRP A 145 -12.23 -11.58 -7.79
C TRP A 145 -12.78 -12.58 -8.80
N ARG A 146 -12.22 -13.78 -8.86
CA ARG A 146 -12.70 -14.90 -9.67
C ARG A 146 -13.27 -15.98 -8.78
N THR A 147 -14.25 -16.71 -9.30
CA THR A 147 -14.72 -17.97 -8.74
C THR A 147 -13.60 -19.00 -8.75
N THR A 148 -13.39 -19.66 -7.62
CA THR A 148 -12.26 -20.58 -7.34
C THR A 148 -12.25 -21.89 -8.14
N ASN A 149 -13.07 -22.05 -9.19
CA ASN A 149 -12.97 -23.21 -10.09
C ASN A 149 -11.79 -23.12 -11.07
N GLU A 150 -11.18 -21.95 -11.20
CA GLU A 150 -9.87 -21.83 -11.83
C GLU A 150 -8.82 -21.80 -10.71
N ARG A 151 -8.09 -22.92 -10.53
CA ARG A 151 -6.76 -22.82 -9.90
C ARG A 151 -6.04 -21.66 -10.59
N PRO A 152 -5.50 -20.67 -9.86
CA PRO A 152 -4.67 -19.69 -10.52
C PRO A 152 -3.47 -20.43 -11.09
N ALA A 153 -3.44 -20.58 -12.42
CA ALA A 153 -2.19 -20.75 -13.13
C ALA A 153 -1.34 -19.53 -12.77
N SER A 154 -0.46 -19.71 -11.78
CA SER A 154 0.57 -18.77 -11.35
C SER A 154 0.12 -17.30 -11.35
N THR A 155 -0.54 -16.86 -10.27
CA THR A 155 -0.44 -15.46 -9.87
C THR A 155 1.05 -15.14 -9.76
N HIS A 156 1.50 -14.08 -10.44
CA HIS A 156 2.86 -13.55 -10.35
C HIS A 156 3.33 -13.52 -8.89
N ARG A 157 4.06 -14.56 -8.48
CA ARG A 157 5.00 -14.46 -7.37
C ARG A 157 6.08 -13.51 -7.86
N HIS A 158 5.93 -12.23 -7.57
CA HIS A 158 7.09 -11.34 -7.52
C HIS A 158 7.89 -11.65 -6.25
N THR A 159 8.43 -12.87 -6.18
CA THR A 159 9.69 -13.11 -5.49
C THR A 159 10.73 -12.39 -6.33
N ALA A 160 11.16 -11.21 -5.90
CA ALA A 160 12.41 -10.64 -6.36
C ALA A 160 13.53 -11.55 -5.86
N THR A 161 13.88 -12.56 -6.64
CA THR A 161 15.14 -13.29 -6.47
C THR A 161 16.23 -12.32 -6.90
N LEU A 162 16.87 -11.69 -5.92
CA LEU A 162 18.08 -10.91 -6.13
C LEU A 162 19.19 -11.92 -6.47
N THR A 163 19.37 -12.23 -7.74
CA THR A 163 20.49 -13.04 -8.21
C THR A 163 21.76 -12.23 -8.01
N GLN A 164 22.49 -12.54 -6.94
CA GLN A 164 23.90 -12.19 -6.82
C GLN A 164 24.63 -12.81 -8.02
N HIS A 165 25.04 -11.98 -8.97
CA HIS A 165 26.05 -12.36 -9.95
C HIS A 165 27.37 -11.75 -9.53
N THR A 166 28.13 -12.56 -8.80
CA THR A 166 29.58 -12.46 -8.73
C THR A 166 30.17 -12.61 -10.13
N ARG A 167 30.81 -11.57 -10.65
CA ARG A 167 31.97 -11.71 -11.54
C ARG A 167 33.03 -10.69 -11.17
N SER A 168 33.92 -11.15 -10.29
CA SER A 168 35.33 -10.79 -10.31
C SER A 168 35.90 -11.12 -11.68
N CYS A 169 36.55 -10.16 -12.32
CA CYS A 169 37.78 -10.41 -13.09
C CYS A 169 38.54 -9.10 -13.24
N ALA A 170 39.84 -9.20 -13.00
CA ALA A 170 40.77 -8.12 -12.77
C ALA A 170 41.33 -7.51 -14.07
N HIS A 171 41.99 -6.36 -13.86
CA HIS A 171 43.26 -5.95 -14.46
C HIS A 171 43.26 -5.11 -15.75
N ALA A 172 43.57 -3.81 -15.58
CA ALA A 172 44.57 -2.99 -16.29
C ALA A 172 44.44 -1.53 -15.76
N GLN A 173 45.35 -0.97 -14.93
CA GLN A 173 46.63 -0.33 -15.30
C GLN A 173 46.49 0.59 -16.53
N LEU A 174 46.84 1.88 -16.58
CA LEU A 174 47.87 2.69 -15.91
C LEU A 174 47.59 4.20 -16.24
N LEU A 175 48.11 5.12 -15.41
CA LEU A 175 48.52 6.52 -15.74
C LEU A 175 47.39 7.54 -16.10
N SER A 176 47.37 8.81 -15.67
CA SER A 176 48.32 9.68 -14.98
C SER A 176 47.61 10.99 -14.55
N ALA A 177 48.03 11.50 -13.38
CA ALA A 177 48.41 12.89 -13.13
C ALA A 177 47.38 14.04 -12.98
N HIS A 178 47.54 14.70 -11.82
CA HIS A 178 47.55 16.16 -11.54
C HIS A 178 46.33 17.03 -11.86
N ARG A 179 45.66 17.49 -10.79
CA ARG A 179 45.59 18.91 -10.32
C ARG A 179 44.56 18.98 -9.16
N GLU A 180 44.92 19.32 -7.92
CA GLU A 180 44.99 20.70 -7.38
C GLU A 180 43.74 21.54 -7.76
N ARG A 181 42.86 22.03 -6.87
CA ARG A 181 43.00 22.64 -5.53
C ARG A 181 41.64 22.70 -4.80
N PRO A 182 41.62 22.92 -3.47
CA PRO A 182 40.43 23.24 -2.69
C PRO A 182 40.09 24.74 -2.77
N VAL A 183 38.81 25.09 -2.71
CA VAL A 183 38.36 26.45 -2.40
C VAL A 183 37.41 26.40 -1.21
N HIS A 184 37.69 27.32 -0.30
CA HIS A 184 37.22 27.49 1.08
C HIS A 184 35.73 27.91 1.18
N PRO A 185 35.14 27.84 2.39
CA PRO A 185 33.79 28.28 2.73
C PRO A 185 33.75 29.78 3.12
N ASP A 186 32.54 30.20 3.46
CA ASP A 186 32.07 31.50 3.99
C ASP A 186 31.64 32.52 2.93
N LEU A 187 30.39 32.98 3.04
CA LEU A 187 30.09 34.31 3.61
C LEU A 187 28.64 34.77 3.39
N TYR A 188 28.08 35.36 4.47
CA TYR A 188 26.99 36.35 4.56
C TYR A 188 25.55 35.90 4.23
N ALA A 189 24.48 36.36 4.90
CA ALA A 189 24.27 37.24 6.06
C ALA A 189 22.79 37.14 6.49
N THR A 190 22.56 37.48 7.76
CA THR A 190 21.38 38.08 8.42
C THR A 190 20.33 38.72 7.49
N ALA A 191 19.01 38.72 7.78
CA ALA A 191 18.35 39.40 8.90
C ALA A 191 16.80 39.26 8.79
N HIS A 192 16.14 39.25 9.96
CA HIS A 192 14.85 39.86 10.35
C HIS A 192 13.70 40.03 9.34
N ASP A 193 12.51 39.47 9.65
CA ASP A 193 11.41 40.27 10.24
C ASP A 193 10.18 39.41 10.64
N THR A 194 9.63 39.75 11.81
CA THR A 194 8.45 39.15 12.47
C THR A 194 7.27 40.15 12.39
N PRO A 195 6.01 39.73 12.65
CA PRO A 195 4.81 40.29 12.01
C PRO A 195 4.19 41.51 12.69
N SER A 196 3.44 42.29 11.90
CA SER A 196 2.45 43.27 12.38
C SER A 196 1.11 42.59 12.75
N PRO A 197 0.52 42.87 13.92
CA PRO A 197 -0.88 42.57 14.20
C PRO A 197 -1.80 43.72 13.77
N LEU A 198 -2.93 43.40 13.14
CA LEU A 198 -4.02 44.33 12.87
C LEU A 198 -4.95 44.44 14.09
N PRO A 199 -5.45 45.65 14.42
CA PRO A 199 -6.43 45.84 15.48
C PRO A 199 -7.84 45.44 15.05
N CYS A 200 -8.60 44.85 15.98
CA CYS A 200 -10.04 44.66 15.87
C CYS A 200 -10.77 46.01 15.97
N ALA A 201 -11.81 46.17 15.17
CA ALA A 201 -12.90 47.13 15.35
C ALA A 201 -14.22 46.37 15.27
#